data_AF-A0A958Q0L2-F1
#
_entry.id   AF-A0A958Q0L2-F1
#
_cell.length_a   1.000
_cell.length_b   1.000
_cell.length_c   1.000
_cell.angle_alpha   90.00
_cell.angle_beta   90.00
_cell.angle_gamma   90.00
#
_symmetry.space_group_name_H-M   'P 1'
#
loop_
_entity.id
_entity.type
_entity.pdbx_description
1 polymer ?
#
loop_
_entity_poly.entity_id
_entity_poly.type
_entity_poly.pdbx_seq_one_letter_code
_entity_poly.pdbx_strand_id
1 'polypeptide(L)'
;MKTTLPTHTTPDANSIVKDPKKSGDGGVEIITTSLSHAINMARKHSLWPMPMGISCCAIEMMAVAGSRFDIARFGAEVFRFSPRQADLMIVAGTLTHKMAPVVRRVYDQMPEPKWVIAMGACLITGGMFDSYPVVQGLDHIVPVDVYVPGCPPRPEGVLWALMQVQKKAQESGKIYPVSRALDYKPDMPLQPVPTDEKPTKEKTMILNMGPQHPSTHGVLRLVLEIDGEDIVKAYPHVGYLHRGFEKIAEHRTYHQFIPYTDRLDYLAPLSNNIAYAMAIEKLMDIEITDRNKHIRTMCCELSRISGHLLSLGTFAMDVGAMSVFFHTFQQREYIYNLQESLTGTRMTTSYSRIGGLARDLPEGWTDQLKVFLDGVSKVIDEVEQLLNKNPIWVDRLADICVIDEEMCISYGLTGPMLRAAGVPYDLRKEHPYLAYDQFDFDIPVGTKGDSYDRYLVRLLEMRESVKILKQAADRVPGGPLNSDLPGVILPEKEKVYSSMEELICHFKTISGGFSPKPGQSYCSIESPKGEIGFYAVSDGGPNAWRLRIKSPSFTNLQVLSEILPGNKIADVVTAVASIDPVMGESDR
;
A
#
# COMPACT_ATOMS: atom_id res chain seq x y z
N MET A 1 -29.00 3.57 28.14
CA MET A 1 -30.05 2.86 27.37
C MET A 1 -29.50 1.51 26.97
N LYS A 2 -30.13 0.41 27.40
CA LYS A 2 -29.67 -0.96 27.16
C LYS A 2 -29.92 -1.34 25.69
N THR A 3 -28.87 -1.34 24.87
CA THR A 3 -28.89 -1.96 23.54
C THR A 3 -28.55 -3.44 23.70
N THR A 4 -29.56 -4.28 23.52
CA THR A 4 -29.46 -5.73 23.44
C THR A 4 -28.62 -6.12 22.23
N LEU A 5 -27.48 -6.78 22.49
CA LEU A 5 -26.65 -7.44 21.48
C LEU A 5 -27.45 -8.56 20.79
N PRO A 6 -27.52 -8.62 19.45
CA PRO A 6 -28.00 -9.82 18.78
C PRO A 6 -26.91 -10.90 18.88
N THR A 7 -27.25 -11.99 19.56
CA THR A 7 -26.45 -13.21 19.67
C THR A 7 -26.23 -13.82 18.29
N HIS A 8 -24.97 -14.00 17.90
CA HIS A 8 -24.57 -14.72 16.69
C HIS A 8 -25.00 -16.20 16.78
N THR A 9 -25.97 -16.59 15.96
CA THR A 9 -26.19 -18.00 15.60
C THR A 9 -25.34 -18.29 14.36
N THR A 10 -24.30 -19.08 14.52
CA THR A 10 -23.62 -19.76 13.40
C THR A 10 -24.67 -20.56 12.62
N PRO A 11 -24.84 -20.37 11.31
CA PRO A 11 -25.71 -21.25 10.54
C PRO A 11 -25.05 -22.64 10.44
N ASP A 12 -25.80 -23.66 10.86
CA ASP A 12 -25.39 -25.07 10.78
C ASP A 12 -24.94 -25.43 9.36
N ALA A 13 -23.69 -25.91 9.25
CA ALA A 13 -23.02 -26.31 8.02
C ALA A 13 -23.67 -27.50 7.27
N ASN A 14 -24.79 -28.02 7.75
CA ASN A 14 -25.46 -29.22 7.21
C ASN A 14 -26.83 -28.95 6.57
N SER A 15 -27.25 -27.69 6.36
CA SER A 15 -28.57 -27.37 5.79
C SER A 15 -28.58 -26.88 4.33
N ILE A 16 -27.43 -26.77 3.66
CA ILE A 16 -27.33 -26.15 2.32
C ILE A 16 -27.35 -27.16 1.15
N VAL A 17 -27.40 -28.47 1.40
CA VAL A 17 -27.49 -29.48 0.32
C VAL A 17 -28.77 -30.29 0.45
N LYS A 18 -29.87 -29.74 -0.09
CA LYS A 18 -30.98 -30.56 -0.57
C LYS A 18 -30.96 -30.50 -2.09
N ASP A 19 -30.43 -31.54 -2.70
CA ASP A 19 -30.59 -31.81 -4.13
C ASP A 19 -32.09 -31.81 -4.48
N PRO A 20 -32.57 -30.90 -5.35
CA PRO A 20 -33.89 -31.05 -5.90
C PRO A 20 -33.85 -32.21 -6.89
N LYS A 21 -34.66 -33.22 -6.58
CA LYS A 21 -34.93 -34.42 -7.37
C LYS A 21 -34.98 -34.14 -8.88
N LYS A 22 -34.32 -35.02 -9.64
CA LYS A 22 -34.48 -35.20 -11.09
C LYS A 22 -35.96 -35.27 -11.46
N SER A 23 -36.48 -34.22 -12.10
CA SER A 23 -37.72 -34.30 -12.89
C SER A 23 -37.31 -34.66 -14.31
N GLY A 24 -37.66 -35.88 -14.74
CA GLY A 24 -37.43 -36.32 -16.09
C GLY A 24 -38.34 -35.59 -17.07
N ASP A 25 -37.76 -35.17 -18.19
CA ASP A 25 -38.49 -35.08 -19.45
C ASP A 25 -37.59 -35.61 -20.57
N GLY A 26 -38.09 -36.61 -21.28
CA GLY A 26 -37.34 -37.40 -22.23
C GLY A 26 -37.30 -36.74 -23.61
N GLY A 27 -36.11 -36.39 -24.08
CA GLY A 27 -35.84 -36.07 -25.48
C GLY A 27 -34.96 -34.83 -25.64
N VAL A 28 -33.75 -35.02 -26.18
CA VAL A 28 -32.78 -33.97 -26.57
C VAL A 28 -31.91 -33.37 -25.42
N GLU A 29 -31.31 -34.20 -24.56
CA GLU A 29 -30.31 -33.74 -23.55
C GLU A 29 -28.83 -33.97 -23.95
N ILE A 30 -28.54 -34.80 -24.94
CA ILE A 30 -27.14 -35.22 -25.22
C ILE A 30 -26.33 -34.13 -25.95
N ILE A 31 -26.97 -33.33 -26.82
CA ILE A 31 -26.31 -32.27 -27.59
C ILE A 31 -26.13 -30.98 -26.75
N THR A 32 -27.07 -30.69 -25.85
CA THR A 32 -26.98 -29.52 -24.95
C THR A 32 -25.89 -29.70 -23.90
N THR A 33 -25.64 -30.95 -23.45
CA THR A 33 -24.59 -31.27 -22.47
C THR A 33 -23.19 -31.03 -23.03
N SER A 34 -22.91 -31.46 -24.27
CA SER A 34 -21.59 -31.29 -24.89
C SER A 34 -21.26 -29.83 -25.21
N LEU A 35 -22.24 -29.05 -25.68
CA LEU A 35 -22.08 -27.61 -25.92
C LEU A 35 -21.85 -26.85 -24.62
N SER A 36 -22.63 -27.14 -23.57
CA SER A 36 -22.46 -26.51 -22.25
C SER A 36 -21.09 -26.83 -21.65
N HIS A 37 -20.62 -28.07 -21.84
CA HIS A 37 -19.27 -28.47 -21.44
C HIS A 37 -18.18 -27.71 -22.20
N ALA A 38 -18.30 -27.55 -23.52
CA ALA A 38 -17.37 -26.79 -24.33
C ALA A 38 -17.33 -25.29 -23.95
N ILE A 39 -18.50 -24.70 -23.69
CA ILE A 39 -18.62 -23.31 -23.21
C ILE A 39 -17.96 -23.15 -21.83
N ASN A 40 -18.20 -24.08 -20.91
CA ASN A 40 -17.60 -24.03 -19.58
C ASN A 40 -16.08 -24.27 -19.62
N MET A 41 -15.61 -25.13 -20.52
CA MET A 41 -14.18 -25.29 -20.80
C MET A 41 -13.56 -24.00 -21.34
N ALA A 42 -14.22 -23.32 -22.28
CA ALA A 42 -13.75 -22.03 -22.79
C ALA A 42 -13.71 -20.95 -21.69
N ARG A 43 -14.76 -20.85 -20.86
CA ARG A 43 -14.84 -19.92 -19.72
C ARG A 43 -13.73 -20.15 -18.70
N LYS A 44 -13.43 -21.42 -18.39
CA LYS A 44 -12.35 -21.79 -17.47
C LYS A 44 -10.99 -21.22 -17.90
N HIS A 45 -10.73 -21.20 -19.21
CA HIS A 45 -9.45 -20.79 -19.78
C HIS A 45 -9.42 -19.32 -20.24
N SER A 46 -10.48 -18.56 -20.01
CA SER A 46 -10.60 -17.17 -20.46
C SER A 46 -11.28 -16.32 -19.38
N LEU A 47 -10.61 -16.15 -18.24
CA LEU A 47 -11.06 -15.25 -17.18
C LEU A 47 -10.36 -13.91 -17.34
N TRP A 48 -11.10 -12.81 -17.40
CA TRP A 48 -10.60 -11.44 -17.52
C TRP A 48 -10.76 -10.73 -16.18
N PRO A 49 -9.71 -10.69 -15.35
CA PRO A 49 -9.77 -10.06 -14.04
C PRO A 49 -9.90 -8.53 -14.16
N MET A 50 -10.84 -7.98 -13.42
CA MET A 50 -10.92 -6.58 -13.06
C MET A 50 -10.29 -6.39 -11.68
N PRO A 51 -9.12 -5.76 -11.59
CA PRO A 51 -8.45 -5.52 -10.33
C PRO A 51 -9.07 -4.30 -9.62
N MET A 52 -9.58 -4.54 -8.42
CA MET A 52 -10.03 -3.51 -7.49
C MET A 52 -9.02 -3.41 -6.35
N GLY A 53 -7.91 -2.73 -6.61
CA GLY A 53 -6.83 -2.51 -5.65
C GLY A 53 -7.10 -1.32 -4.73
N ILE A 54 -7.58 -1.59 -3.51
CA ILE A 54 -7.98 -0.55 -2.55
C ILE A 54 -6.89 -0.32 -1.48
N SER A 55 -6.02 -1.30 -1.22
CA SER A 55 -4.88 -1.13 -0.28
C SER A 55 -3.69 -2.03 -0.62
N CYS A 56 -2.79 -2.28 0.35
CA CYS A 56 -1.53 -3.00 0.18
C CYS A 56 -1.63 -4.39 -0.51
N CYS A 57 -2.76 -5.09 -0.38
CA CYS A 57 -2.97 -6.38 -1.04
C CYS A 57 -2.92 -6.26 -2.58
N ALA A 58 -3.20 -5.07 -3.13
CA ALA A 58 -3.13 -4.82 -4.56
C ALA A 58 -1.70 -5.00 -5.12
N ILE A 59 -0.68 -4.75 -4.30
CA ILE A 59 0.71 -4.89 -4.72
C ILE A 59 1.09 -6.36 -4.92
N GLU A 60 0.66 -7.25 -4.01
CA GLU A 60 0.87 -8.70 -4.19
C GLU A 60 0.03 -9.23 -5.37
N MET A 61 -1.15 -8.64 -5.64
CA MET A 61 -1.93 -8.94 -6.86
C MET A 61 -1.18 -8.53 -8.13
N MET A 62 -0.52 -7.36 -8.15
CA MET A 62 0.33 -6.94 -9.26
C MET A 62 1.53 -7.87 -9.46
N ALA A 63 2.09 -8.43 -8.38
CA ALA A 63 3.19 -9.40 -8.45
C ALA A 63 2.81 -10.66 -9.25
N VAL A 64 1.53 -11.07 -9.22
CA VAL A 64 1.03 -12.24 -9.95
C VAL A 64 1.16 -12.06 -11.47
N ALA A 65 1.09 -10.83 -11.97
CA ALA A 65 1.30 -10.50 -13.37
C ALA A 65 2.79 -10.57 -13.77
N GLY A 66 3.71 -10.59 -12.79
CA GLY A 66 5.14 -10.67 -13.02
C GLY A 66 5.58 -12.05 -13.54
N SER A 67 6.75 -12.06 -14.19
CA SER A 67 7.35 -13.25 -14.80
C SER A 67 7.54 -14.44 -13.85
N ARG A 68 7.68 -14.20 -12.54
CA ARG A 68 7.90 -15.24 -11.54
C ARG A 68 6.65 -16.07 -11.23
N PHE A 69 5.48 -15.45 -11.21
CA PHE A 69 4.22 -16.09 -10.81
C PHE A 69 3.30 -16.38 -12.00
N ASP A 70 3.48 -15.65 -13.10
CA ASP A 70 2.87 -15.88 -14.42
C ASP A 70 1.39 -16.32 -14.37
N ILE A 71 0.52 -15.34 -14.12
CA ILE A 71 -0.93 -15.54 -14.21
C ILE A 71 -1.40 -15.95 -15.62
N ALA A 72 -0.62 -15.68 -16.66
CA ALA A 72 -1.01 -15.95 -18.05
C ALA A 72 -1.21 -17.44 -18.31
N ARG A 73 -0.44 -18.29 -17.62
CA ARG A 73 -0.61 -19.75 -17.66
C ARG A 73 -2.04 -20.22 -17.34
N PHE A 74 -2.78 -19.45 -16.55
CA PHE A 74 -4.16 -19.77 -16.17
C PHE A 74 -5.21 -19.09 -17.07
N GLY A 75 -4.82 -18.42 -18.15
CA GLY A 75 -5.76 -17.73 -19.04
C GLY A 75 -6.38 -16.48 -18.41
N ALA A 76 -5.69 -15.88 -17.43
CA ALA A 76 -6.11 -14.69 -16.69
C ALA A 76 -5.10 -13.52 -16.77
N GLU A 77 -4.33 -13.46 -17.86
CA GLU A 77 -3.32 -12.43 -18.12
C GLU A 77 -3.91 -11.02 -18.25
N VAL A 78 -5.09 -10.94 -18.87
CA VAL A 78 -5.61 -9.67 -19.38
C VAL A 78 -6.38 -8.95 -18.28
N PHE A 79 -5.68 -8.12 -17.51
CA PHE A 79 -6.34 -7.20 -16.59
C PHE A 79 -7.13 -6.14 -17.36
N ARG A 80 -8.46 -6.14 -17.21
CA ARG A 80 -9.36 -5.17 -17.83
C ARG A 80 -9.92 -4.23 -16.77
N PHE A 81 -9.59 -2.95 -16.91
CA PHE A 81 -10.08 -1.90 -16.00
C PHE A 81 -11.45 -1.34 -16.38
N SER A 82 -12.05 -1.85 -17.46
CA SER A 82 -13.44 -1.56 -17.83
C SER A 82 -14.36 -2.68 -17.34
N PRO A 83 -15.35 -2.38 -16.47
CA PRO A 83 -16.25 -3.40 -15.92
C PRO A 83 -16.99 -4.22 -16.98
N ARG A 84 -17.33 -3.59 -18.12
CA ARG A 84 -18.07 -4.23 -19.22
C ARG A 84 -17.29 -5.32 -19.95
N GLN A 85 -15.97 -5.36 -19.77
CA GLN A 85 -15.05 -6.31 -20.41
C GLN A 85 -14.39 -7.22 -19.36
N ALA A 86 -14.98 -7.40 -18.19
CA ALA A 86 -14.41 -8.26 -17.15
C ALA A 86 -15.48 -9.20 -16.60
N ASP A 87 -15.10 -10.44 -16.35
CA ASP A 87 -15.95 -11.50 -15.80
C ASP A 87 -15.50 -11.96 -14.41
N LEU A 88 -14.37 -11.47 -13.92
CA LEU A 88 -13.84 -11.76 -12.60
C LEU A 88 -13.47 -10.46 -11.88
N MET A 89 -14.06 -10.17 -10.72
CA MET A 89 -13.69 -9.03 -9.89
C MET A 89 -12.76 -9.49 -8.78
N ILE A 90 -11.54 -8.95 -8.71
CA ILE A 90 -10.61 -9.20 -7.61
C ILE A 90 -10.60 -7.96 -6.73
N VAL A 91 -11.22 -8.03 -5.57
CA VAL A 91 -11.19 -6.94 -4.58
C VAL A 91 -10.06 -7.21 -3.61
N ALA A 92 -9.09 -6.31 -3.57
CA ALA A 92 -7.88 -6.46 -2.77
C ALA A 92 -7.71 -5.24 -1.84
N GLY A 93 -7.85 -5.47 -0.54
CA GLY A 93 -7.59 -4.45 0.48
C GLY A 93 -8.78 -4.02 1.31
N THR A 94 -8.58 -3.02 2.18
CA THR A 94 -9.59 -2.57 3.14
C THR A 94 -10.73 -1.82 2.46
N LEU A 95 -11.98 -2.14 2.79
CA LEU A 95 -13.15 -1.49 2.23
C LEU A 95 -13.72 -0.46 3.21
N THR A 96 -13.83 0.80 2.78
CA THR A 96 -14.44 1.87 3.58
C THR A 96 -15.91 2.07 3.18
N HIS A 97 -16.71 2.67 4.06
CA HIS A 97 -18.09 3.04 3.75
C HIS A 97 -18.19 4.00 2.56
N LYS A 98 -17.17 4.85 2.33
CA LYS A 98 -17.11 5.77 1.19
C LYS A 98 -16.83 5.03 -0.14
N MET A 99 -16.05 3.94 -0.10
CA MET A 99 -15.68 3.16 -1.29
C MET A 99 -16.70 2.04 -1.61
N ALA A 100 -17.39 1.50 -0.60
CA ALA A 100 -18.47 0.52 -0.73
C ALA A 100 -19.45 0.77 -1.90
N PRO A 101 -20.04 1.99 -2.06
CA PRO A 101 -20.96 2.27 -3.16
C PRO A 101 -20.34 2.15 -4.55
N VAL A 102 -19.05 2.46 -4.67
CA VAL A 102 -18.30 2.40 -5.94
C VAL A 102 -18.08 0.94 -6.32
N VAL A 103 -17.65 0.10 -5.37
CA VAL A 103 -17.46 -1.34 -5.59
C VAL A 103 -18.75 -1.99 -6.05
N ARG A 104 -19.88 -1.65 -5.41
CA ARG A 104 -21.20 -2.15 -5.82
C ARG A 104 -21.55 -1.75 -7.25
N ARG A 105 -21.37 -0.47 -7.59
CA ARG A 105 -21.66 0.04 -8.95
C ARG A 105 -20.82 -0.66 -10.01
N VAL A 106 -19.53 -0.88 -9.73
CA VAL A 106 -18.63 -1.62 -10.64
C VAL A 106 -19.14 -3.04 -10.84
N TYR A 107 -19.46 -3.74 -9.75
CA TYR A 107 -20.00 -5.10 -9.80
C TYR A 107 -21.31 -5.20 -10.61
N ASP A 108 -22.22 -4.25 -10.44
CA ASP A 108 -23.50 -4.22 -11.16
C ASP A 108 -23.32 -3.95 -12.67
N GLN A 109 -22.24 -3.28 -13.08
CA GLN A 109 -21.90 -3.02 -14.48
C GLN A 109 -21.20 -4.17 -15.20
N MET A 110 -20.74 -5.20 -14.48
CA MET A 110 -20.07 -6.35 -15.06
C MET A 110 -21.06 -7.32 -15.73
N PRO A 111 -20.71 -7.87 -16.91
CA PRO A 111 -21.53 -8.87 -17.61
C PRO A 111 -21.61 -10.19 -16.83
N GLU A 112 -22.70 -10.93 -17.02
CA GLU A 112 -22.83 -12.29 -16.49
C GLU A 112 -22.30 -13.34 -17.50
N PRO A 113 -21.67 -14.44 -17.04
CA PRO A 113 -21.38 -14.80 -15.65
C PRO A 113 -20.24 -13.97 -15.06
N LYS A 114 -20.36 -13.58 -13.78
CA LYS A 114 -19.34 -12.83 -13.04
C LYS A 114 -18.98 -13.49 -11.71
N TRP A 115 -17.71 -13.41 -11.34
CA TRP A 115 -17.15 -14.00 -10.13
C TRP A 115 -16.47 -12.95 -9.26
N VAL A 116 -16.42 -13.18 -7.94
CA VAL A 116 -15.75 -12.26 -7.01
C VAL A 116 -14.74 -12.99 -6.13
N ILE A 117 -13.50 -12.52 -6.14
CA ILE A 117 -12.44 -12.91 -5.21
C ILE A 117 -12.24 -11.79 -4.19
N ALA A 118 -12.35 -12.12 -2.91
CA ALA A 118 -11.99 -11.23 -1.80
C ALA A 118 -10.60 -11.56 -1.28
N MET A 119 -9.66 -10.61 -1.41
CA MET A 119 -8.27 -10.78 -0.99
C MET A 119 -7.93 -9.90 0.20
N GLY A 120 -7.47 -10.56 1.28
CA GLY A 120 -6.92 -9.93 2.48
C GLY A 120 -7.86 -9.95 3.68
N ALA A 121 -7.30 -10.13 4.88
CA ALA A 121 -8.06 -10.21 6.13
C ALA A 121 -8.90 -8.95 6.41
N CYS A 122 -8.41 -7.77 6.00
CA CYS A 122 -9.11 -6.50 6.17
C CYS A 122 -10.40 -6.41 5.33
N LEU A 123 -10.47 -7.14 4.22
CA LEU A 123 -11.64 -7.17 3.36
C LEU A 123 -12.67 -8.20 3.80
N ILE A 124 -12.19 -9.35 4.31
CA ILE A 124 -13.04 -10.50 4.65
C ILE A 124 -13.76 -10.26 5.97
N THR A 125 -13.05 -9.79 7.00
CA THR A 125 -13.60 -9.64 8.36
C THR A 125 -13.41 -8.23 8.94
N GLY A 126 -12.92 -7.26 8.16
CA GLY A 126 -12.41 -5.98 8.68
C GLY A 126 -11.01 -6.06 9.29
N GLY A 127 -10.52 -7.27 9.57
CA GLY A 127 -9.15 -7.53 10.02
C GLY A 127 -8.84 -6.83 11.34
N MET A 128 -7.77 -6.03 11.35
CA MET A 128 -7.39 -5.21 12.52
C MET A 128 -8.08 -3.84 12.56
N PHE A 129 -8.77 -3.46 11.48
CA PHE A 129 -9.41 -2.16 11.36
C PHE A 129 -10.88 -2.26 11.79
N ASP A 130 -11.10 -2.52 13.08
CA ASP A 130 -12.41 -2.34 13.69
C ASP A 130 -12.59 -0.87 14.06
N SER A 131 -13.07 -0.09 13.09
CA SER A 131 -13.14 1.38 13.17
C SER A 131 -14.36 1.88 12.40
N TYR A 132 -14.85 3.07 12.77
CA TYR A 132 -16.08 3.64 12.21
C TYR A 132 -16.12 3.81 10.68
N PRO A 133 -15.02 4.02 9.93
CA PRO A 133 -15.11 4.22 8.48
C PRO A 133 -14.98 2.90 7.70
N VAL A 134 -14.67 1.77 8.34
CA VAL A 134 -14.34 0.50 7.68
C VAL A 134 -15.52 -0.48 7.73
N VAL A 135 -15.86 -1.04 6.56
CA VAL A 135 -16.87 -2.09 6.43
C VAL A 135 -16.28 -3.42 6.88
N GLN A 136 -16.94 -4.09 7.82
CA GLN A 136 -16.52 -5.38 8.39
C GLN A 136 -16.88 -6.56 7.47
N GLY A 137 -16.41 -6.55 6.22
CA GLY A 137 -16.63 -7.64 5.27
C GLY A 137 -17.20 -7.20 3.93
N LEU A 138 -16.61 -7.67 2.82
CA LEU A 138 -17.12 -7.45 1.46
C LEU A 138 -18.48 -8.11 1.22
N ASP A 139 -18.75 -9.22 1.92
CA ASP A 139 -20.00 -9.99 1.80
C ASP A 139 -21.24 -9.16 2.06
N HIS A 140 -21.12 -8.09 2.84
CA HIS A 140 -22.21 -7.18 3.06
C HIS A 140 -22.64 -6.47 1.77
N ILE A 141 -21.75 -6.24 0.80
CA ILE A 141 -22.01 -5.38 -0.36
C ILE A 141 -22.17 -6.16 -1.66
N VAL A 142 -21.30 -7.16 -1.89
CA VAL A 142 -21.33 -8.02 -3.08
C VAL A 142 -21.15 -9.48 -2.66
N PRO A 143 -21.76 -10.43 -3.39
CA PRO A 143 -21.56 -11.84 -3.11
C PRO A 143 -20.12 -12.24 -3.43
N VAL A 144 -19.41 -12.82 -2.47
CA VAL A 144 -18.06 -13.33 -2.67
C VAL A 144 -18.10 -14.82 -3.01
N ASP A 145 -17.25 -15.24 -3.96
CA ASP A 145 -17.11 -16.65 -4.34
C ASP A 145 -15.91 -17.30 -3.69
N VAL A 146 -14.78 -16.61 -3.62
CA VAL A 146 -13.54 -17.16 -3.06
C VAL A 146 -12.89 -16.14 -2.14
N TYR A 147 -12.51 -16.60 -0.95
CA TYR A 147 -11.82 -15.79 0.05
C TYR A 147 -10.34 -16.18 0.11
N VAL A 148 -9.46 -15.19 0.09
CA VAL A 148 -8.01 -15.35 0.25
C VAL A 148 -7.56 -14.68 1.54
N PRO A 149 -7.44 -15.44 2.65
CA PRO A 149 -6.99 -14.89 3.92
C PRO A 149 -5.49 -14.55 3.88
N GLY A 150 -5.09 -13.47 4.54
CA GLY A 150 -3.69 -13.05 4.66
C GLY A 150 -3.55 -11.54 4.86
N CYS A 151 -2.36 -11.08 5.27
CA CYS A 151 -2.10 -9.65 5.44
C CYS A 151 -0.64 -9.27 5.12
N PRO A 152 -0.33 -8.96 3.85
CA PRO A 152 -1.08 -9.38 2.66
C PRO A 152 -0.87 -10.88 2.39
N PRO A 153 -1.80 -11.57 1.71
CA PRO A 153 -1.56 -12.93 1.25
C PRO A 153 -0.47 -12.93 0.17
N ARG A 154 0.32 -14.00 0.10
CA ARG A 154 1.36 -14.14 -0.93
C ARG A 154 0.73 -14.27 -2.33
N PRO A 155 1.47 -13.98 -3.42
CA PRO A 155 0.97 -14.09 -4.79
C PRO A 155 0.42 -15.48 -5.12
N GLU A 156 0.99 -16.55 -4.55
CA GLU A 156 0.49 -17.92 -4.72
C GLU A 156 -0.93 -18.11 -4.18
N GLY A 157 -1.32 -17.33 -3.16
CA GLY A 157 -2.68 -17.33 -2.63
C GLY A 157 -3.71 -16.82 -3.64
N VAL A 158 -3.32 -15.86 -4.50
CA VAL A 158 -4.16 -15.36 -5.58
C VAL A 158 -4.26 -16.39 -6.71
N LEU A 159 -3.15 -17.04 -7.07
CA LEU A 159 -3.17 -18.14 -8.05
C LEU A 159 -4.07 -19.29 -7.59
N TRP A 160 -3.98 -19.67 -6.31
CA TRP A 160 -4.87 -20.66 -5.73
C TRP A 160 -6.34 -20.23 -5.85
N ALA A 161 -6.65 -18.97 -5.58
CA ALA A 161 -8.01 -18.44 -5.69
C ALA A 161 -8.55 -18.50 -7.12
N LEU A 162 -7.73 -18.15 -8.11
CA LEU A 162 -8.06 -18.29 -9.53
C LEU A 162 -8.37 -19.73 -9.90
N MET A 163 -7.56 -20.69 -9.43
CA MET A 163 -7.82 -22.12 -9.65
C MET A 163 -9.15 -22.57 -9.01
N GLN A 164 -9.55 -22.01 -7.87
CA GLN A 164 -10.86 -22.30 -7.27
C GLN A 164 -12.00 -21.71 -8.09
N VAL A 165 -11.87 -20.49 -8.60
CA VAL A 165 -12.86 -19.89 -9.51
C VAL A 165 -12.99 -20.73 -10.78
N GLN A 166 -11.87 -21.18 -11.36
CA GLN A 166 -11.87 -22.07 -12.52
C GLN A 166 -12.60 -23.40 -12.28
N LYS A 167 -12.44 -24.00 -11.10
CA LYS A 167 -13.20 -25.20 -10.71
C LYS A 167 -14.68 -24.90 -10.59
N LYS A 168 -15.04 -23.79 -9.92
CA LYS A 168 -16.43 -23.37 -9.80
C LYS A 168 -17.08 -23.10 -11.15
N ALA A 169 -16.36 -22.46 -12.07
CA ALA A 169 -16.81 -22.20 -13.44
C ALA A 169 -17.08 -23.49 -14.23
N GLN A 170 -16.32 -24.55 -13.95
CA GLN A 170 -16.52 -25.87 -14.56
C GLN A 170 -17.73 -26.61 -13.97
N GLU A 171 -17.93 -26.53 -12.65
CA GLU A 171 -19.03 -27.16 -11.91
C GLU A 171 -20.38 -26.46 -12.15
N SER A 172 -20.36 -25.15 -12.41
CA SER A 172 -21.54 -24.36 -12.76
C SER A 172 -22.05 -24.70 -14.17
N GLY A 173 -22.72 -25.84 -14.30
CA GLY A 173 -23.58 -26.18 -15.46
C GLY A 173 -24.91 -25.43 -15.48
N LYS A 174 -25.16 -24.52 -14.53
CA LYS A 174 -26.36 -23.70 -14.43
C LYS A 174 -25.95 -22.23 -14.54
N ILE A 175 -26.61 -21.50 -15.44
CA ILE A 175 -26.64 -20.03 -15.42
C ILE A 175 -27.01 -19.66 -13.99
N TYR A 176 -26.10 -18.99 -13.28
CA TYR A 176 -26.34 -18.58 -11.90
C TYR A 176 -27.65 -17.80 -11.85
N PRO A 177 -28.60 -18.15 -10.99
CA PRO A 177 -29.77 -17.32 -10.79
C PRO A 177 -29.31 -15.96 -10.28
N VAL A 178 -29.87 -14.91 -10.87
CA VAL A 178 -29.74 -13.46 -10.58
C VAL A 178 -29.96 -13.12 -9.09
N SER A 179 -30.34 -14.09 -8.25
CA SER A 179 -30.73 -13.94 -6.85
C SER A 179 -29.58 -13.90 -5.85
N ARG A 180 -28.36 -13.54 -6.25
CA ARG A 180 -27.25 -13.31 -5.31
C ARG A 180 -27.00 -11.82 -5.01
N ALA A 181 -27.96 -10.96 -5.37
CA ALA A 181 -28.08 -9.65 -4.76
C ALA A 181 -28.55 -9.86 -3.31
N LEU A 182 -27.61 -9.91 -2.37
CA LEU A 182 -27.95 -9.59 -0.98
C LEU A 182 -28.60 -8.21 -1.00
N ASP A 183 -29.75 -8.09 -0.33
CA ASP A 183 -30.43 -6.82 -0.06
C ASP A 183 -29.56 -5.96 0.87
N TYR A 184 -28.40 -5.52 0.37
CA TYR A 184 -27.61 -4.51 1.04
C TYR A 184 -28.31 -3.18 0.85
N LYS A 185 -29.16 -2.84 1.83
CA LYS A 185 -29.55 -1.46 2.06
C LYS A 185 -28.42 -0.86 2.90
N PRO A 186 -27.52 -0.06 2.31
CA PRO A 186 -26.56 0.66 3.14
C PRO A 186 -27.36 1.58 4.08
N ASP A 187 -27.08 1.54 5.38
CA ASP A 187 -27.71 2.45 6.36
C ASP A 187 -27.42 3.93 6.03
N MET A 188 -26.41 4.19 5.19
CA MET A 188 -26.27 5.44 4.46
C MET A 188 -26.71 5.23 3.00
N PRO A 189 -27.68 5.99 2.46
CA PRO A 189 -27.93 5.96 1.03
C PRO A 189 -26.61 6.21 0.28
N LEU A 190 -26.47 5.60 -0.91
CA LEU A 190 -25.47 5.99 -1.90
C LEU A 190 -25.43 7.52 -1.90
N GLN A 191 -24.44 8.13 -1.23
CA GLN A 191 -24.32 9.58 -1.34
C GLN A 191 -24.14 9.80 -2.82
N PRO A 192 -25.04 10.56 -3.49
CA PRO A 192 -24.77 10.97 -4.85
C PRO A 192 -23.38 11.57 -4.79
N VAL A 193 -22.52 11.06 -5.66
CA VAL A 193 -21.18 11.59 -5.87
C VAL A 193 -21.35 13.11 -5.88
N PRO A 194 -20.82 13.87 -4.90
CA PRO A 194 -21.10 15.29 -4.85
C PRO A 194 -20.65 15.89 -6.17
N THR A 195 -21.63 16.28 -6.98
CA THR A 195 -21.48 17.12 -8.16
C THR A 195 -22.12 18.46 -7.81
N ASP A 196 -21.85 18.94 -6.59
CA ASP A 196 -22.26 20.27 -6.14
C ASP A 196 -21.45 21.37 -6.84
N GLU A 197 -20.41 21.00 -7.58
CA GLU A 197 -19.60 21.89 -8.37
C GLU A 197 -20.29 22.12 -9.72
N LYS A 198 -20.82 23.33 -9.91
CA LYS A 198 -21.30 23.80 -11.20
C LYS A 198 -20.10 24.31 -12.01
N PRO A 199 -20.09 24.14 -13.34
CA PRO A 199 -19.03 24.68 -14.19
C PRO A 199 -18.92 26.20 -14.00
N THR A 200 -17.70 26.70 -13.88
CA THR A 200 -17.43 28.13 -13.62
C THR A 200 -17.78 28.99 -14.85
N LYS A 201 -17.81 28.38 -16.05
CA LYS A 201 -18.13 29.02 -17.34
C LYS A 201 -19.09 28.13 -18.14
N GLU A 202 -19.92 28.73 -19.00
CA GLU A 202 -20.88 27.99 -19.85
C GLU A 202 -20.23 26.99 -20.83
N LYS A 203 -18.93 27.11 -21.11
CA LYS A 203 -18.19 26.25 -22.05
C LYS A 203 -17.35 25.15 -21.40
N THR A 204 -17.17 25.17 -20.08
CA THR A 204 -16.34 24.16 -19.41
C THR A 204 -17.15 22.91 -19.09
N MET A 205 -16.52 21.75 -19.19
CA MET A 205 -17.11 20.46 -18.79
C MET A 205 -16.41 19.92 -17.55
N ILE A 206 -17.17 19.23 -16.70
CA ILE A 206 -16.63 18.60 -15.50
C ILE A 206 -16.41 17.12 -15.81
N LEU A 207 -15.15 16.70 -15.77
CA LEU A 207 -14.74 15.31 -15.95
C LEU A 207 -14.36 14.73 -14.59
N ASN A 208 -15.02 13.63 -14.22
CA ASN A 208 -14.70 12.91 -12.99
C ASN A 208 -13.78 11.73 -13.30
N MET A 209 -12.53 11.82 -12.86
CA MET A 209 -11.53 10.77 -12.99
C MET A 209 -11.38 10.04 -11.66
N GLY A 210 -11.72 8.75 -11.63
CA GLY A 210 -11.75 7.94 -10.41
C GLY A 210 -13.12 7.95 -9.69
N PRO A 211 -13.23 7.40 -8.47
CA PRO A 211 -12.15 6.95 -7.57
C PRO A 211 -11.45 5.65 -7.99
N GLN A 212 -12.01 4.89 -8.94
CA GLN A 212 -11.37 3.70 -9.51
C GLN A 212 -10.82 4.05 -10.89
N HIS A 213 -9.50 4.18 -11.01
CA HIS A 213 -8.79 4.35 -12.28
C HIS A 213 -7.38 3.74 -12.17
N PRO A 214 -6.79 3.16 -13.25
CA PRO A 214 -5.44 2.59 -13.20
C PRO A 214 -4.39 3.58 -12.72
N SER A 215 -4.40 4.79 -13.29
CA SER A 215 -3.40 5.83 -13.07
C SER A 215 -3.49 6.55 -11.72
N THR A 216 -4.52 6.27 -10.91
CA THR A 216 -4.65 6.88 -9.58
C THR A 216 -3.91 6.10 -8.49
N HIS A 217 -3.23 4.99 -8.84
CA HIS A 217 -2.43 4.12 -7.96
C HIS A 217 -3.04 3.93 -6.56
N GLY A 218 -4.33 3.58 -6.55
CA GLY A 218 -5.17 3.53 -5.37
C GLY A 218 -6.50 4.22 -5.64
N VAL A 219 -7.13 4.70 -4.56
CA VAL A 219 -8.47 5.29 -4.59
C VAL A 219 -8.42 6.81 -4.47
N LEU A 220 -8.18 7.50 -5.59
CA LEU A 220 -8.22 8.95 -5.69
C LEU A 220 -9.30 9.36 -6.69
N ARG A 221 -10.11 10.36 -6.32
CA ARG A 221 -11.07 10.97 -7.23
C ARG A 221 -10.60 12.39 -7.57
N LEU A 222 -10.28 12.63 -8.83
CA LEU A 222 -9.94 13.94 -9.37
C LEU A 222 -11.14 14.46 -10.16
N VAL A 223 -11.71 15.58 -9.72
CA VAL A 223 -12.73 16.31 -10.48
C VAL A 223 -12.04 17.42 -11.25
N LEU A 224 -12.02 17.31 -12.57
CA LEU A 224 -11.33 18.23 -13.46
C LEU A 224 -12.36 19.11 -14.17
N GLU A 225 -12.18 20.42 -14.10
CA GLU A 225 -12.86 21.38 -14.98
C GLU A 225 -11.99 21.58 -16.22
N ILE A 226 -12.47 21.14 -17.38
CA ILE A 226 -11.72 21.17 -18.64
C ILE A 226 -12.42 22.05 -19.68
N ASP A 227 -11.61 22.73 -20.50
CA ASP A 227 -12.04 23.45 -21.71
C ASP A 227 -11.40 22.76 -22.91
N GLY A 228 -12.15 21.86 -23.56
CA GLY A 228 -11.59 20.97 -24.58
C GLY A 228 -10.58 19.98 -23.98
N GLU A 229 -9.29 20.14 -24.31
CA GLU A 229 -8.18 19.31 -23.78
C GLU A 229 -7.46 19.94 -22.57
N ASP A 230 -7.66 21.24 -22.35
CA ASP A 230 -6.89 22.01 -21.37
C ASP A 230 -7.61 22.03 -20.03
N ILE A 231 -6.83 21.86 -18.95
CA ILE A 231 -7.36 21.86 -17.59
C ILE A 231 -7.43 23.29 -17.08
N VAL A 232 -8.61 23.70 -16.62
CA VAL A 232 -8.82 25.01 -16.00
C VAL A 232 -8.64 24.91 -14.48
N LYS A 233 -9.22 23.87 -13.86
CA LYS A 233 -9.13 23.61 -12.42
C LYS A 233 -9.17 22.12 -12.13
N ALA A 234 -8.54 21.72 -11.02
CA ALA A 234 -8.56 20.35 -10.52
C ALA A 234 -8.88 20.32 -9.03
N TYR A 235 -9.83 19.47 -8.63
CA TYR A 235 -10.22 19.24 -7.26
C TYR A 235 -9.92 17.79 -6.85
N PRO A 236 -8.86 17.56 -6.05
CA PRO A 236 -8.57 16.23 -5.53
C PRO A 236 -9.43 15.89 -4.32
N HIS A 237 -10.36 14.94 -4.47
CA HIS A 237 -11.12 14.37 -3.37
C HIS A 237 -10.43 13.13 -2.80
N VAL A 238 -9.94 13.27 -1.58
CA VAL A 238 -9.31 12.22 -0.77
C VAL A 238 -10.31 11.59 0.22
N GLY A 239 -9.88 10.62 1.02
CA GLY A 239 -10.65 10.00 2.10
C GLY A 239 -11.38 8.71 1.72
N TYR A 240 -11.08 8.12 0.55
CA TYR A 240 -11.66 6.83 0.15
C TYR A 240 -11.00 5.64 0.87
N LEU A 241 -9.80 5.83 1.42
CA LEU A 241 -9.06 4.84 2.22
C LEU A 241 -8.87 5.26 3.68
N HIS A 242 -9.74 6.13 4.19
CA HIS A 242 -9.68 6.57 5.58
C HIS A 242 -10.02 5.40 6.51
N ARG A 243 -9.08 5.05 7.39
CA ARG A 243 -9.19 3.91 8.32
C ARG A 243 -9.21 4.37 9.78
N GLY A 244 -9.08 5.66 10.05
CA GLY A 244 -9.11 6.21 11.39
C GLY A 244 -7.89 5.83 12.22
N PHE A 245 -6.69 5.81 11.61
CA PHE A 245 -5.45 5.42 12.30
C PHE A 245 -5.21 6.20 13.60
N GLU A 246 -5.39 7.51 13.55
CA GLU A 246 -5.17 8.39 14.70
C GLU A 246 -6.15 8.09 15.84
N LYS A 247 -7.38 7.64 15.51
CA LYS A 247 -8.38 7.25 16.50
C LYS A 247 -8.08 5.88 17.11
N ILE A 248 -7.55 4.96 16.30
CA ILE A 248 -7.09 3.65 16.76
C ILE A 248 -5.90 3.80 17.71
N ALA A 249 -4.98 4.73 17.43
CA ALA A 249 -3.84 5.03 18.28
C ALA A 249 -4.25 5.43 19.71
N GLU A 250 -5.38 6.13 19.87
CA GLU A 250 -5.90 6.54 21.18
C GLU A 250 -6.39 5.37 22.05
N HIS A 251 -6.78 4.25 21.41
CA HIS A 251 -7.38 3.09 22.09
C HIS A 251 -6.42 1.90 22.24
N ARG A 252 -5.26 1.95 21.59
CA ARG A 252 -4.26 0.88 21.58
C ARG A 252 -3.01 1.30 22.34
N THR A 253 -2.33 0.33 22.93
CA THR A 253 -1.05 0.58 23.59
C THR A 253 0.03 0.89 22.55
N TYR A 254 1.10 1.55 22.97
CA TYR A 254 2.19 1.96 22.06
C TYR A 254 2.77 0.78 21.24
N HIS A 255 2.93 -0.40 21.85
CA HIS A 255 3.39 -1.61 21.15
C HIS A 255 2.33 -2.19 20.20
N GLN A 256 1.06 -2.19 20.61
CA GLN A 256 -0.05 -2.66 19.77
C GLN A 256 -0.28 -1.76 18.55
N PHE A 257 0.18 -0.51 18.58
CA PHE A 257 0.04 0.41 17.47
C PHE A 257 1.10 0.19 16.36
N ILE A 258 2.25 -0.43 16.64
CA ILE A 258 3.33 -0.64 15.65
C ILE A 258 2.85 -1.32 14.34
N PRO A 259 1.99 -2.36 14.35
CA PRO A 259 1.51 -2.93 13.10
C PRO A 259 0.72 -1.93 12.23
N TYR A 260 0.12 -0.90 12.81
CA TYR A 260 -0.62 0.08 12.03
C TYR A 260 0.32 0.99 11.22
N THR A 261 1.52 1.26 11.73
CA THR A 261 2.50 2.11 11.03
C THR A 261 3.06 1.44 9.76
N ASP A 262 3.17 0.10 9.74
CA ASP A 262 3.47 -0.68 8.53
C ASP A 262 2.48 -0.44 7.39
N ARG A 263 1.23 -0.06 7.72
CA ARG A 263 0.09 0.00 6.79
C ARG A 263 -0.28 1.42 6.37
N LEU A 264 0.48 2.43 6.84
CA LEU A 264 0.40 3.82 6.38
C LEU A 264 0.95 3.90 4.95
N ASP A 265 2.28 4.05 4.82
CA ASP A 265 2.98 3.75 3.57
C ASP A 265 3.41 2.29 3.56
N TYR A 266 2.61 1.46 2.88
CA TYR A 266 2.88 0.03 2.73
C TYR A 266 4.02 -0.29 1.75
N LEU A 267 4.64 0.72 1.12
CA LEU A 267 5.84 0.54 0.29
C LEU A 267 7.12 0.54 1.11
N ALA A 268 7.16 1.37 2.16
CA ALA A 268 8.30 1.59 3.05
C ALA A 268 7.97 1.30 4.54
N PRO A 269 7.51 0.07 4.88
CA PRO A 269 7.03 -0.26 6.23
C PRO A 269 8.10 -0.13 7.32
N LEU A 270 9.35 -0.50 7.04
CA LEU A 270 10.44 -0.42 8.02
C LEU A 270 10.74 1.04 8.39
N SER A 271 10.73 1.93 7.41
CA SER A 271 10.91 3.38 7.61
C SER A 271 9.85 3.91 8.57
N ASN A 272 8.57 3.60 8.34
CA ASN A 272 7.47 4.12 9.17
C ASN A 272 7.55 3.62 10.62
N ASN A 273 7.90 2.35 10.81
CA ASN A 273 8.07 1.80 12.15
C ASN A 273 9.22 2.47 12.89
N ILE A 274 10.32 2.78 12.19
CA ILE A 274 11.47 3.47 12.76
C ILE A 274 11.08 4.91 13.15
N ALA A 275 10.38 5.63 12.28
CA ALA A 275 9.89 6.97 12.57
C ALA A 275 9.02 7.02 13.83
N TYR A 276 8.09 6.06 13.95
CA TYR A 276 7.21 5.94 15.11
C TYR A 276 7.97 5.55 16.38
N ALA A 277 8.88 4.57 16.29
CA ALA A 277 9.71 4.15 17.42
C ALA A 277 10.57 5.32 17.94
N MET A 278 11.18 6.08 17.03
CA MET A 278 12.00 7.26 17.37
C MET A 278 11.19 8.36 18.06
N ALA A 279 9.95 8.60 17.63
CA ALA A 279 9.09 9.58 18.27
C ALA A 279 8.78 9.22 19.73
N ILE A 280 8.59 7.93 20.02
CA ILE A 280 8.34 7.45 21.38
C ILE A 280 9.63 7.36 22.20
N GLU A 281 10.73 6.92 21.60
CA GLU A 281 12.05 6.89 22.24
C GLU A 281 12.47 8.28 22.71
N LYS A 282 12.20 9.32 21.91
CA LYS A 282 12.39 10.72 22.28
C LYS A 282 11.43 11.20 23.38
N LEU A 283 10.23 10.62 23.47
CA LEU A 283 9.27 10.95 24.54
C LEU A 283 9.71 10.33 25.89
N MET A 284 10.44 9.22 25.85
CA MET A 284 10.94 8.50 27.02
C MET A 284 12.40 8.80 27.37
N ASP A 285 13.09 9.61 26.58
CA ASP A 285 14.54 9.87 26.69
C ASP A 285 15.39 8.57 26.67
N ILE A 286 15.07 7.64 25.75
CA ILE A 286 15.80 6.37 25.60
C ILE A 286 16.94 6.52 24.60
N GLU A 287 18.16 6.18 25.02
CA GLU A 287 19.31 6.05 24.13
C GLU A 287 19.42 4.64 23.54
N ILE A 288 19.72 4.59 22.24
CA ILE A 288 19.79 3.36 21.45
C ILE A 288 21.25 2.94 21.25
N THR A 289 21.51 1.63 21.19
CA THR A 289 22.84 1.09 20.89
C THR A 289 23.28 1.36 19.45
N ASP A 290 24.59 1.49 19.23
CA ASP A 290 25.12 1.85 17.90
C ASP A 290 24.86 0.77 16.85
N ARG A 291 24.83 -0.51 17.26
CA ARG A 291 24.42 -1.62 16.38
C ARG A 291 22.99 -1.48 15.89
N ASN A 292 22.07 -1.11 16.77
CA ASN A 292 20.67 -0.90 16.39
C ASN A 292 20.51 0.33 15.48
N LYS A 293 21.23 1.43 15.75
CA LYS A 293 21.26 2.59 14.84
C LYS A 293 21.70 2.20 13.42
N HIS A 294 22.73 1.37 13.29
CA HIS A 294 23.20 0.88 11.98
C HIS A 294 22.16 0.00 11.28
N ILE A 295 21.57 -0.97 11.98
CA ILE A 295 20.58 -1.88 11.38
C ILE A 295 19.32 -1.10 10.95
N ARG A 296 18.86 -0.15 11.75
CA ARG A 296 17.75 0.73 11.39
C ARG A 296 18.06 1.59 10.16
N THR A 297 19.28 2.12 10.06
CA THR A 297 19.73 2.87 8.88
C THR A 297 19.70 2.00 7.63
N MET A 298 20.19 0.75 7.71
CA MET A 298 20.08 -0.21 6.60
C MET A 298 18.62 -0.50 6.22
N CYS A 299 17.74 -0.67 7.22
CA CYS A 299 16.31 -0.91 6.99
C CYS A 299 15.60 0.28 6.32
N CYS A 300 15.96 1.51 6.68
CA CYS A 300 15.47 2.73 6.05
C CYS A 300 15.88 2.81 4.57
N GLU A 301 17.16 2.59 4.27
CA GLU A 301 17.66 2.69 2.89
C GLU A 301 17.18 1.54 2.00
N LEU A 302 17.04 0.32 2.55
CA LEU A 302 16.38 -0.79 1.84
C LEU A 302 14.91 -0.48 1.52
N SER A 303 14.20 0.18 2.45
CA SER A 303 12.83 0.64 2.20
C SER A 303 12.77 1.77 1.17
N ARG A 304 13.82 2.61 1.10
CA ARG A 304 13.95 3.67 0.09
C ARG A 304 14.09 3.11 -1.32
N ILE A 305 14.96 2.14 -1.51
CA ILE A 305 15.08 1.44 -2.80
C ILE A 305 13.75 0.78 -3.17
N SER A 306 13.08 0.09 -2.24
CA SER A 306 11.76 -0.52 -2.48
C SER A 306 10.71 0.49 -2.94
N GLY A 307 10.64 1.67 -2.28
CA GLY A 307 9.71 2.74 -2.63
C GLY A 307 9.97 3.31 -4.01
N HIS A 308 11.22 3.69 -4.31
CA HIS A 308 11.60 4.26 -5.60
C HIS A 308 11.46 3.28 -6.76
N LEU A 309 11.74 1.99 -6.57
CA LEU A 309 11.55 0.97 -7.61
C LEU A 309 10.08 0.85 -8.02
N LEU A 310 9.14 0.91 -7.07
CA LEU A 310 7.73 0.90 -7.42
C LEU A 310 7.33 2.22 -8.08
N SER A 311 7.70 3.36 -7.50
CA SER A 311 7.41 4.69 -8.07
C SER A 311 7.86 4.77 -9.53
N LEU A 312 9.08 4.31 -9.84
CA LEU A 312 9.61 4.26 -11.18
C LEU A 312 8.85 3.30 -12.09
N GLY A 313 8.57 2.09 -11.60
CA GLY A 313 7.84 1.07 -12.36
C GLY A 313 6.42 1.50 -12.72
N THR A 314 5.67 2.02 -11.75
CA THR A 314 4.30 2.49 -11.97
C THR A 314 4.27 3.75 -12.81
N PHE A 315 5.22 4.67 -12.62
CA PHE A 315 5.33 5.86 -13.46
C PHE A 315 5.60 5.51 -14.93
N ALA A 316 6.52 4.59 -15.17
CA ALA A 316 6.79 4.09 -16.51
C ALA A 316 5.55 3.41 -17.12
N MET A 317 4.87 2.56 -16.37
CA MET A 317 3.64 1.87 -16.82
C MET A 317 2.54 2.86 -17.21
N ASP A 318 2.34 3.90 -16.42
CA ASP A 318 1.29 4.91 -16.63
C ASP A 318 1.48 5.75 -17.89
N VAL A 319 2.74 6.09 -18.21
CA VAL A 319 3.11 6.81 -19.44
C VAL A 319 3.14 5.85 -20.65
N GLY A 320 3.10 4.53 -20.43
CA GLY A 320 2.95 3.49 -21.46
C GLY A 320 4.13 2.51 -21.60
N ALA A 321 5.19 2.67 -20.81
CA ALA A 321 6.38 1.81 -20.82
C ALA A 321 6.24 0.62 -19.85
N MET A 322 5.46 -0.40 -20.25
CA MET A 322 5.20 -1.59 -19.41
C MET A 322 6.43 -2.45 -19.12
N SER A 323 7.43 -2.50 -20.00
CA SER A 323 8.61 -3.37 -19.80
C SER A 323 9.41 -3.01 -18.55
N VAL A 324 9.57 -1.71 -18.27
CA VAL A 324 10.30 -1.21 -17.09
C VAL A 324 9.66 -1.69 -15.80
N PHE A 325 8.33 -1.73 -15.76
CA PHE A 325 7.58 -2.24 -14.61
C PHE A 325 7.99 -3.67 -14.22
N PHE A 326 8.16 -4.58 -15.19
CA PHE A 326 8.56 -5.95 -14.90
C PHE A 326 10.00 -6.05 -14.37
N HIS A 327 10.92 -5.25 -14.90
CA HIS A 327 12.31 -5.21 -14.41
C HIS A 327 12.39 -4.73 -12.97
N THR A 328 11.66 -3.66 -12.62
CA THR A 328 11.66 -3.12 -11.25
C THR A 328 10.94 -4.05 -10.27
N PHE A 329 9.83 -4.68 -10.68
CA PHE A 329 9.10 -5.62 -9.83
C PHE A 329 9.90 -6.87 -9.49
N GLN A 330 10.71 -7.36 -10.44
CA GLN A 330 11.59 -8.49 -10.18
C GLN A 330 12.65 -8.16 -9.12
N GLN A 331 13.25 -6.96 -9.18
CA GLN A 331 14.19 -6.52 -8.13
C GLN A 331 13.50 -6.37 -6.77
N ARG A 332 12.27 -5.88 -6.76
CA ARG A 332 11.49 -5.75 -5.54
C ARG A 332 11.15 -7.10 -4.90
N GLU A 333 10.94 -8.14 -5.69
CA GLU A 333 10.74 -9.49 -5.15
C GLU A 333 12.00 -10.02 -4.42
N TYR A 334 13.21 -9.67 -4.88
CA TYR A 334 14.44 -9.96 -4.13
C TYR A 334 14.50 -9.19 -2.80
N ILE A 335 14.07 -7.92 -2.79
CA ILE A 335 13.93 -7.14 -1.54
C ILE A 335 12.97 -7.84 -0.58
N TYR A 336 11.83 -8.33 -1.06
CA TYR A 336 10.86 -9.02 -0.20
C TYR A 336 11.40 -10.32 0.37
N ASN A 337 12.20 -11.09 -0.37
CA ASN A 337 12.89 -12.25 0.19
C ASN A 337 13.87 -11.83 1.31
N LEU A 338 14.59 -10.71 1.15
CA LEU A 338 15.48 -10.16 2.20
C LEU A 338 14.69 -9.70 3.42
N GLN A 339 13.58 -8.99 3.24
CA GLN A 339 12.70 -8.57 4.34
C GLN A 339 12.05 -9.76 5.06
N GLU A 340 11.66 -10.79 4.31
CA GLU A 340 11.10 -12.02 4.85
C GLU A 340 12.15 -12.77 5.68
N SER A 341 13.41 -12.86 5.22
CA SER A 341 14.48 -13.49 6.00
C SER A 341 14.75 -12.75 7.32
N LEU A 342 14.64 -11.42 7.33
CA LEU A 342 14.87 -10.59 8.51
C LEU A 342 13.72 -10.66 9.51
N THR A 343 12.48 -10.60 9.02
CA THR A 343 11.31 -10.30 9.87
C THR A 343 10.33 -11.48 9.96
N GLY A 344 10.40 -12.41 9.02
CA GLY A 344 9.47 -13.53 8.85
C GLY A 344 8.24 -13.20 8.00
N THR A 345 8.08 -11.95 7.56
CA THR A 345 6.96 -11.51 6.71
C THR A 345 7.47 -10.71 5.50
N ARG A 346 6.73 -10.76 4.39
CA ARG A 346 7.11 -10.10 3.13
C ARG A 346 6.96 -8.58 3.17
N MET A 347 5.78 -8.07 3.54
CA MET A 347 5.48 -6.63 3.56
C MET A 347 5.30 -6.07 4.97
N THR A 348 4.36 -6.59 5.77
CA THR A 348 4.08 -6.02 7.09
C THR A 348 5.05 -6.58 8.12
N THR A 349 6.16 -5.89 8.32
CA THR A 349 7.33 -6.40 9.03
C THR A 349 7.24 -6.28 10.55
N SER A 350 6.66 -5.18 11.06
CA SER A 350 6.60 -4.88 12.51
C SER A 350 7.92 -5.18 13.24
N TYR A 351 9.04 -4.92 12.57
CA TYR A 351 10.37 -5.37 13.00
C TYR A 351 10.98 -4.44 14.06
N SER A 352 10.82 -3.13 13.86
CA SER A 352 11.27 -2.14 14.82
C SER A 352 10.37 -2.16 16.05
N ARG A 353 11.00 -2.15 17.23
CA ARG A 353 10.33 -2.05 18.52
C ARG A 353 10.85 -0.81 19.24
N ILE A 354 10.07 -0.32 20.18
CA ILE A 354 10.47 0.84 20.99
C ILE A 354 11.65 0.41 21.88
N GLY A 355 12.78 1.12 21.76
CA GLY A 355 14.05 0.82 22.44
C GLY A 355 14.92 -0.24 21.75
N GLY A 356 14.51 -0.78 20.60
CA GLY A 356 15.13 -2.00 20.10
C GLY A 356 14.73 -2.44 18.69
N LEU A 357 15.10 -3.68 18.38
CA LEU A 357 14.62 -4.46 17.25
C LEU A 357 14.05 -5.79 17.76
N ALA A 358 13.13 -6.39 17.02
CA ALA A 358 12.52 -7.64 17.42
C ALA A 358 13.49 -8.84 17.39
N ARG A 359 14.43 -8.85 16.42
CA ARG A 359 15.42 -9.92 16.19
C ARG A 359 16.69 -9.31 15.61
N ASP A 360 17.83 -9.99 15.78
CA ASP A 360 19.07 -9.59 15.10
C ASP A 360 19.09 -10.08 13.63
N LEU A 361 20.10 -9.65 12.87
CA LEU A 361 20.36 -10.10 11.50
C LEU A 361 20.63 -11.62 11.46
N PRO A 362 20.03 -12.37 10.51
CA PRO A 362 20.35 -13.78 10.35
C PRO A 362 21.76 -13.99 9.77
N GLU A 363 22.34 -15.16 10.01
CA GLU A 363 23.65 -15.53 9.48
C GLU A 363 23.65 -15.51 7.94
N GLY A 364 24.69 -14.91 7.33
CA GLY A 364 24.82 -14.79 5.88
C GLY A 364 23.92 -13.73 5.21
N TRP A 365 23.15 -12.96 5.99
CA TRP A 365 22.26 -11.91 5.45
C TRP A 365 23.01 -10.80 4.70
N THR A 366 24.16 -10.38 5.23
CA THR A 366 25.01 -9.35 4.62
C THR A 366 25.52 -9.75 3.23
N ASP A 367 25.77 -11.04 3.00
CA ASP A 367 26.25 -11.55 1.71
C ASP A 367 25.11 -11.55 0.69
N GLN A 368 23.91 -11.96 1.12
CA GLN A 368 22.70 -11.86 0.29
C GLN A 368 22.40 -10.40 -0.09
N LEU A 369 22.58 -9.47 0.84
CA LEU A 369 22.44 -8.04 0.59
C LEU A 369 23.44 -7.57 -0.49
N LYS A 370 24.72 -7.98 -0.41
CA LYS A 370 25.73 -7.61 -1.42
C LYS A 370 25.36 -8.11 -2.82
N VAL A 371 24.92 -9.36 -2.95
CA VAL A 371 24.44 -9.93 -4.23
C VAL A 371 23.26 -9.12 -4.78
N PHE A 372 22.32 -8.73 -3.92
CA PHE A 372 21.19 -7.90 -4.30
C PHE A 372 21.62 -6.51 -4.79
N LEU A 373 22.55 -5.84 -4.08
CA LEU A 373 23.01 -4.50 -4.43
C LEU A 373 23.68 -4.46 -5.82
N ASP A 374 24.42 -5.51 -6.18
CA ASP A 374 25.02 -5.62 -7.51
C ASP A 374 23.98 -5.92 -8.60
N GLY A 375 22.92 -6.65 -8.26
CA GLY A 375 21.76 -6.87 -9.14
C GLY A 375 20.97 -5.59 -9.42
N VAL A 376 20.65 -4.83 -8.38
CA VAL A 376 19.92 -3.55 -8.50
C VAL A 376 20.69 -2.52 -9.31
N SER A 377 22.01 -2.41 -9.07
CA SER A 377 22.85 -1.43 -9.80
C SER A 377 22.77 -1.65 -11.31
N LYS A 378 22.84 -2.91 -11.75
CA LYS A 378 22.72 -3.26 -13.18
C LYS A 378 21.33 -2.92 -13.74
N VAL A 379 20.27 -3.20 -12.99
CA VAL A 379 18.91 -2.89 -13.43
C VAL A 379 18.67 -1.38 -13.49
N ILE A 380 19.24 -0.60 -12.57
CA ILE A 380 19.18 0.87 -12.65
C ILE A 380 19.85 1.36 -13.94
N ASP A 381 21.03 0.82 -14.28
CA ASP A 381 21.73 1.18 -15.53
C ASP A 381 20.93 0.80 -16.78
N GLU A 382 20.30 -0.38 -16.79
CA GLU A 382 19.40 -0.81 -17.88
C GLU A 382 18.18 0.11 -18.02
N VAL A 383 17.52 0.46 -16.91
CA VAL A 383 16.37 1.35 -16.92
C VAL A 383 16.77 2.76 -17.38
N GLU A 384 17.94 3.24 -16.97
CA GLU A 384 18.48 4.52 -17.43
C GLU A 384 18.69 4.51 -18.95
N GLN A 385 19.27 3.44 -19.50
CA GLN A 385 19.48 3.30 -20.94
C GLN A 385 18.15 3.27 -21.72
N LEU A 386 17.11 2.65 -21.16
CA LEU A 386 15.79 2.56 -21.78
C LEU A 386 15.00 3.87 -21.73
N LEU A 387 15.09 4.63 -20.63
CA LEU A 387 14.26 5.82 -20.41
C LEU A 387 14.96 7.14 -20.76
N ASN A 388 16.19 7.37 -20.31
CA ASN A 388 16.84 8.69 -20.44
C ASN A 388 17.11 9.08 -21.90
N LYS A 389 17.39 8.10 -22.76
CA LYS A 389 17.65 8.33 -24.19
C LYS A 389 16.37 8.34 -25.04
N ASN A 390 15.22 8.01 -24.46
CA ASN A 390 13.98 7.89 -25.21
C ASN A 390 13.34 9.28 -25.42
N PRO A 391 13.21 9.75 -26.67
CA PRO A 391 12.60 11.05 -26.94
C PRO A 391 11.14 11.14 -26.51
N ILE A 392 10.38 10.04 -26.56
CA ILE A 392 8.97 10.01 -26.13
C ILE A 392 8.88 10.24 -24.62
N TRP A 393 9.82 9.67 -23.86
CA TRP A 393 9.87 9.84 -22.41
C TRP A 393 10.18 11.29 -22.04
N VAL A 394 11.15 11.90 -22.71
CA VAL A 394 11.49 13.31 -22.49
C VAL A 394 10.33 14.22 -22.88
N ASP A 395 9.70 14.03 -24.03
CA ASP A 395 8.56 14.85 -24.50
C ASP A 395 7.35 14.78 -23.56
N ARG A 396 7.14 13.63 -22.90
CA ARG A 396 6.03 13.41 -21.95
C ARG A 396 6.29 13.92 -20.53
N LEU A 397 7.53 14.29 -20.20
CA LEU A 397 7.94 14.67 -18.84
C LEU A 397 8.57 16.06 -18.74
N ALA A 398 9.33 16.47 -19.74
CA ALA A 398 10.04 17.74 -19.75
C ALA A 398 9.05 18.89 -19.77
N ASP A 399 9.31 19.90 -18.94
CA ASP A 399 8.50 21.11 -18.81
C ASP A 399 7.01 20.87 -18.45
N ILE A 400 6.66 19.65 -18.02
CA ILE A 400 5.32 19.28 -17.55
C ILE A 400 5.29 19.30 -16.02
N CYS A 401 4.26 19.94 -15.48
CA CYS A 401 4.03 20.03 -14.04
C CYS A 401 5.21 20.67 -13.30
N VAL A 402 5.63 21.86 -13.75
CA VAL A 402 6.72 22.62 -13.15
C VAL A 402 6.30 23.13 -11.76
N ILE A 403 7.21 23.05 -10.79
CA ILE A 403 6.99 23.49 -9.42
C ILE A 403 8.13 24.43 -9.02
N ASP A 404 7.77 25.63 -8.61
CA ASP A 404 8.71 26.64 -8.13
C ASP A 404 9.15 26.36 -6.68
N GLU A 405 10.33 26.88 -6.30
CA GLU A 405 10.87 26.78 -4.93
C GLU A 405 9.94 27.43 -3.89
N GLU A 406 9.39 28.62 -4.19
CA GLU A 406 8.47 29.34 -3.30
C GLU A 406 7.16 28.58 -3.09
N MET A 407 6.66 27.92 -4.15
CA MET A 407 5.49 27.06 -4.07
C MET A 407 5.78 25.85 -3.20
N CYS A 408 6.95 25.22 -3.34
CA CYS A 408 7.33 24.10 -2.48
C CYS A 408 7.33 24.48 -1.00
N ILE A 409 7.89 25.64 -0.65
CA ILE A 409 7.98 26.08 0.75
C ILE A 409 6.61 26.47 1.31
N SER A 410 5.78 27.18 0.53
CA SER A 410 4.46 27.63 1.00
C SER A 410 3.49 26.47 1.26
N TYR A 411 3.49 25.45 0.41
CA TYR A 411 2.69 24.23 0.60
C TYR A 411 3.34 23.22 1.56
N GLY A 412 4.60 23.43 1.96
CA GLY A 412 5.34 22.53 2.85
C GLY A 412 5.77 21.21 2.19
N LEU A 413 6.01 21.21 0.88
CA LEU A 413 6.54 20.06 0.14
C LEU A 413 7.93 19.67 0.66
N THR A 414 8.19 18.36 0.72
CA THR A 414 9.47 17.81 1.23
C THR A 414 9.99 16.68 0.34
N GLY A 415 11.26 16.29 0.54
CA GLY A 415 11.88 15.15 -0.12
C GLY A 415 12.16 15.34 -1.62
N PRO A 416 11.90 14.33 -2.48
CA PRO A 416 12.23 14.41 -3.90
C PRO A 416 11.55 15.58 -4.62
N MET A 417 10.36 15.99 -4.17
CA MET A 417 9.62 17.12 -4.75
C MET A 417 10.36 18.44 -4.53
N LEU A 418 10.81 18.69 -3.30
CA LEU A 418 11.55 19.90 -2.93
C LEU A 418 12.94 19.92 -3.58
N ARG A 419 13.63 18.78 -3.61
CA ARG A 419 14.95 18.64 -4.24
C ARG A 419 14.91 18.83 -5.74
N ALA A 420 13.85 18.38 -6.42
CA ALA A 420 13.69 18.60 -7.85
C ALA A 420 13.51 20.09 -8.21
N ALA A 421 12.90 20.87 -7.33
CA ALA A 421 12.70 22.31 -7.53
C ALA A 421 13.98 23.15 -7.36
N GLY A 422 15.09 22.57 -6.90
CA GLY A 422 16.38 23.27 -6.75
C GLY A 422 16.85 23.44 -5.30
N VAL A 423 16.02 23.08 -4.31
CA VAL A 423 16.35 23.28 -2.89
C VAL A 423 17.09 22.05 -2.32
N PRO A 424 18.37 22.16 -1.92
CA PRO A 424 19.16 21.03 -1.41
C PRO A 424 18.84 20.71 0.06
N TYR A 425 17.58 20.42 0.39
CA TYR A 425 17.13 20.12 1.74
C TYR A 425 16.87 18.62 1.93
N ASP A 426 17.57 17.99 2.87
CA ASP A 426 17.41 16.57 3.24
C ASP A 426 17.64 16.42 4.75
N LEU A 427 16.66 15.83 5.46
CA LEU A 427 16.76 15.64 6.91
C LEU A 427 17.96 14.78 7.32
N ARG A 428 18.43 13.89 6.45
CA ARG A 428 19.56 12.99 6.76
C ARG A 428 20.89 13.74 6.94
N LYS A 429 21.07 14.90 6.28
CA LYS A 429 22.26 15.75 6.45
C LYS A 429 22.04 16.92 7.39
N GLU A 430 20.88 17.58 7.32
CA GLU A 430 20.56 18.75 8.14
C GLU A 430 20.33 18.38 9.61
N HIS A 431 19.57 17.31 9.84
CA HIS A 431 19.25 16.78 11.17
C HIS A 431 19.53 15.28 11.24
N PRO A 432 20.82 14.87 11.20
CA PRO A 432 21.18 13.46 11.15
C PRO A 432 20.57 12.70 12.32
N TYR A 433 19.87 11.62 12.00
CA TYR A 433 19.32 10.69 12.97
C TYR A 433 19.98 9.32 12.81
N LEU A 434 19.89 8.47 13.85
CA LEU A 434 20.52 7.15 13.87
C LEU A 434 22.04 7.22 13.61
N ALA A 435 22.51 6.68 12.47
CA ALA A 435 23.94 6.60 12.11
C ALA A 435 24.24 7.25 10.73
N TYR A 436 23.38 8.15 10.23
CA TYR A 436 23.60 8.82 8.93
C TYR A 436 24.85 9.71 8.91
N ASP A 437 25.33 10.16 10.07
CA ASP A 437 26.56 10.92 10.27
C ASP A 437 27.85 10.16 9.90
N GLN A 438 27.79 8.83 9.88
CA GLN A 438 28.94 7.96 9.63
C GLN A 438 29.11 7.56 8.16
N PHE A 439 28.14 7.89 7.31
CA PHE A 439 28.09 7.48 5.90
C PHE A 439 28.31 8.65 4.95
N ASP A 440 29.03 8.39 3.87
CA ASP A 440 29.30 9.39 2.83
C ASP A 440 28.36 9.20 1.63
N PHE A 441 27.50 10.18 1.37
CA PHE A 441 26.54 10.20 0.27
C PHE A 441 26.26 11.63 -0.19
N ASP A 442 25.84 11.77 -1.45
CA ASP A 442 25.48 13.06 -2.04
C ASP A 442 23.96 13.25 -2.14
N ILE A 443 23.51 14.50 -2.18
CA ILE A 443 22.08 14.82 -2.34
C ILE A 443 21.86 15.22 -3.80
N PRO A 444 21.04 14.49 -4.56
CA PRO A 444 20.67 14.90 -5.91
C PRO A 444 19.69 16.08 -5.87
N VAL A 445 19.92 17.06 -6.73
CA VAL A 445 19.12 18.29 -6.84
C VAL A 445 18.76 18.51 -8.31
N GLY A 446 17.51 18.86 -8.56
CA GLY A 446 17.01 19.23 -9.89
C GLY A 446 17.27 20.70 -10.21
N THR A 447 16.91 21.15 -11.40
CA THR A 447 17.14 22.54 -11.83
C THR A 447 15.87 23.26 -12.25
N LYS A 448 14.92 22.54 -12.85
CA LYS A 448 13.68 23.09 -13.39
C LYS A 448 12.46 22.78 -12.53
N GLY A 449 12.51 21.75 -11.70
CA GLY A 449 11.34 21.30 -10.92
C GLY A 449 10.26 20.60 -11.75
N ASP A 450 10.59 20.13 -12.96
CA ASP A 450 9.66 19.41 -13.82
C ASP A 450 9.49 17.94 -13.39
N SER A 451 8.60 17.22 -14.08
CA SER A 451 8.37 15.81 -13.80
C SER A 451 9.59 14.94 -14.13
N TYR A 452 10.43 15.39 -15.06
CA TYR A 452 11.65 14.71 -15.48
C TYR A 452 12.75 14.79 -14.40
N ASP A 453 13.02 15.97 -13.85
CA ASP A 453 13.93 16.19 -12.72
C ASP A 453 13.50 15.37 -11.50
N ARG A 454 12.19 15.32 -11.21
CA ARG A 454 11.63 14.49 -10.14
C ARG A 454 11.87 12.99 -10.34
N TYR A 455 11.94 12.53 -11.58
CA TYR A 455 12.31 11.16 -11.90
C TYR A 455 13.80 10.92 -11.73
N LEU A 456 14.64 11.82 -12.24
CA LEU A 456 16.10 11.73 -12.14
C LEU A 456 16.58 11.76 -10.69
N VAL A 457 16.02 12.66 -9.87
CA VAL A 457 16.33 12.76 -8.43
C VAL A 457 16.10 11.41 -7.74
N ARG A 458 14.95 10.74 -8.00
CA ARG A 458 14.67 9.40 -7.45
C ARG A 458 15.64 8.33 -7.96
N LEU A 459 16.04 8.38 -9.23
CA LEU A 459 17.00 7.44 -9.80
C LEU A 459 18.39 7.60 -9.14
N LEU A 460 18.85 8.84 -8.99
CA LEU A 460 20.11 9.16 -8.32
C LEU A 460 20.05 8.80 -6.83
N GLU A 461 18.93 9.05 -6.15
CA GLU A 461 18.74 8.62 -4.77
C GLU A 461 18.88 7.11 -4.59
N MET A 462 18.41 6.29 -5.54
CA MET A 462 18.62 4.84 -5.49
C MET A 462 20.12 4.49 -5.56
N ARG A 463 20.91 5.19 -6.37
CA ARG A 463 22.37 4.98 -6.45
C ARG A 463 23.07 5.36 -5.14
N GLU A 464 22.69 6.50 -4.56
CA GLU A 464 23.23 6.93 -3.26
C GLU A 464 22.80 5.98 -2.14
N SER A 465 21.57 5.46 -2.18
CA SER A 465 21.10 4.44 -1.22
C SER A 465 21.92 3.15 -1.33
N VAL A 466 22.27 2.72 -2.55
CA VAL A 466 23.16 1.57 -2.78
C VAL A 466 24.56 1.85 -2.21
N LYS A 467 25.09 3.07 -2.37
CA LYS A 467 26.38 3.47 -1.78
C LYS A 467 26.35 3.38 -0.25
N ILE A 468 25.29 3.91 0.38
CA ILE A 468 25.09 3.84 1.84
C ILE A 468 24.99 2.38 2.30
N LEU A 469 24.20 1.54 1.63
CA LEU A 469 24.04 0.14 2.01
C LEU A 469 25.33 -0.67 1.88
N LYS A 470 26.16 -0.41 0.86
CA LYS A 470 27.49 -1.02 0.74
C LYS A 470 28.39 -0.64 1.93
N GLN A 471 28.43 0.64 2.29
CA GLN A 471 29.20 1.11 3.45
C GLN A 471 28.69 0.53 4.77
N ALA A 472 27.36 0.48 4.94
CA ALA A 472 26.73 -0.04 6.14
C ALA A 472 26.94 -1.56 6.31
N ALA A 473 26.94 -2.32 5.21
CA ALA A 473 27.20 -3.76 5.22
C ALA A 473 28.65 -4.09 5.62
N ASP A 474 29.62 -3.21 5.31
CA ASP A 474 31.03 -3.42 5.65
C ASP A 474 31.38 -2.97 7.08
N ARG A 475 30.59 -2.05 7.67
CA ARG A 475 30.87 -1.42 8.97
C ARG A 475 29.92 -1.86 10.09
N VAL A 476 29.30 -3.03 10.02
CA VAL A 476 28.36 -3.48 11.06
C VAL A 476 29.07 -3.61 12.42
N PRO A 477 28.74 -2.78 13.43
CA PRO A 477 29.41 -2.86 14.72
C PRO A 477 28.90 -4.07 15.52
N GLY A 478 29.80 -4.68 16.30
CA GLY A 478 29.43 -5.63 17.34
C GLY A 478 28.73 -4.92 18.51
N GLY A 479 27.93 -5.66 19.29
CA GLY A 479 27.30 -5.13 20.50
C GLY A 479 25.88 -5.63 20.74
N PRO A 480 25.26 -5.27 21.88
CA PRO A 480 23.88 -5.62 22.17
C PRO A 480 22.91 -4.91 21.23
N LEU A 481 21.86 -5.63 20.82
CA LEU A 481 20.83 -5.13 19.90
C LEU A 481 19.87 -4.16 20.58
N ASN A 482 19.48 -4.45 21.81
CA ASN A 482 18.45 -3.72 22.53
C ASN A 482 19.06 -2.96 23.70
N SER A 483 18.48 -1.81 24.05
CA SER A 483 18.86 -1.10 25.28
C SER A 483 18.40 -1.89 26.52
N ASP A 484 19.20 -1.91 27.59
CA ASP A 484 18.80 -2.57 28.85
C ASP A 484 17.77 -1.72 29.61
N LEU A 485 16.49 -1.86 29.24
CA LEU A 485 15.36 -1.19 29.89
C LEU A 485 14.27 -2.21 30.27
N PRO A 486 14.28 -2.71 31.52
CA PRO A 486 13.25 -3.60 32.02
C PRO A 486 11.88 -2.90 32.03
N GLY A 487 10.90 -3.49 31.34
CA GLY A 487 9.51 -2.99 31.29
C GLY A 487 9.11 -2.31 29.97
N VAL A 488 10.06 -1.96 29.11
CA VAL A 488 9.79 -1.49 27.73
C VAL A 488 10.08 -2.60 26.72
N ILE A 489 11.21 -3.28 26.91
CA ILE A 489 11.71 -4.34 26.05
C ILE A 489 11.38 -5.69 26.66
N LEU A 490 11.06 -6.65 25.80
CA LEU A 490 10.82 -8.02 26.23
C LEU A 490 12.13 -8.72 26.56
N PRO A 491 12.23 -9.40 27.71
CA PRO A 491 13.39 -10.19 28.05
C PRO A 491 13.53 -11.41 27.14
N GLU A 492 14.74 -11.96 27.07
CA GLU A 492 15.05 -13.17 26.30
C GLU A 492 14.21 -14.35 26.80
N LYS A 493 13.67 -15.14 25.86
CA LYS A 493 12.78 -16.26 26.20
C LYS A 493 13.40 -17.28 27.13
N GLU A 494 14.70 -17.56 27.00
CA GLU A 494 15.42 -18.49 27.88
C GLU A 494 15.40 -18.02 29.34
N LYS A 495 15.62 -16.72 29.56
CA LYS A 495 15.61 -16.11 30.90
C LYS A 495 14.21 -16.07 31.52
N VAL A 496 13.16 -15.91 30.70
CA VAL A 496 11.76 -15.95 31.14
C VAL A 496 11.37 -17.30 31.73
N TYR A 497 11.96 -18.41 31.25
CA TYR A 497 11.71 -19.74 31.79
C TYR A 497 12.47 -20.02 33.09
N SER A 498 13.63 -19.37 33.31
CA SER A 498 14.48 -19.63 34.46
C SER A 498 14.25 -18.69 35.65
N SER A 499 13.84 -17.45 35.41
CA SER A 499 13.76 -16.40 36.45
C SER A 499 12.35 -15.82 36.58
N MET A 500 11.93 -15.58 37.82
CA MET A 500 10.60 -15.08 38.14
C MET A 500 10.45 -13.60 37.77
N GLU A 501 11.51 -12.82 37.96
CA GLU A 501 11.56 -11.38 37.65
C GLU A 501 11.29 -11.13 36.16
N GLU A 502 11.93 -11.91 35.29
CA GLU A 502 11.75 -11.77 33.84
C GLU A 502 10.38 -12.23 33.37
N LEU A 503 9.80 -13.24 34.03
CA LEU A 503 8.42 -13.64 33.78
C LEU A 503 7.43 -12.53 34.16
N ILE A 504 7.64 -11.87 35.31
CA ILE A 504 6.83 -10.72 35.74
C ILE A 504 6.99 -9.56 34.76
N CYS A 505 8.22 -9.26 34.34
CA CYS A 505 8.53 -8.22 33.36
C CYS A 505 7.81 -8.49 32.03
N HIS A 506 7.93 -9.71 31.50
CA HIS A 506 7.26 -10.15 30.28
C HIS A 506 5.74 -10.03 30.38
N PHE A 507 5.14 -10.51 31.48
CA PHE A 507 3.69 -10.45 31.69
C PHE A 507 3.18 -9.01 31.76
N LYS A 508 3.85 -8.14 32.54
CA LYS A 508 3.45 -6.73 32.68
C LYS A 508 3.57 -5.96 31.37
N THR A 509 4.67 -6.16 30.63
CA THR A 509 4.93 -5.47 29.36
C THR A 509 3.87 -5.82 28.30
N ILE A 510 3.46 -7.08 28.23
CA ILE A 510 2.47 -7.53 27.24
C ILE A 510 1.04 -7.14 27.62
N SER A 511 0.67 -7.28 28.90
CA SER A 511 -0.71 -7.04 29.37
C SER A 511 -1.01 -5.57 29.62
N GLY A 512 -0.14 -4.87 30.34
CA GLY A 512 -0.32 -3.48 30.73
C GLY A 512 0.31 -2.47 29.78
N GLY A 513 1.30 -2.88 28.99
CA GLY A 513 2.17 -1.95 28.26
C GLY A 513 3.08 -1.16 29.21
N PHE A 514 3.78 -0.16 28.66
CA PHE A 514 4.56 0.78 29.45
C PHE A 514 3.88 2.15 29.46
N SER A 515 4.05 2.88 30.56
CA SER A 515 3.49 4.22 30.76
C SER A 515 4.61 5.26 30.66
N PRO A 516 4.73 5.99 29.54
CA PRO A 516 5.67 7.10 29.45
C PRO A 516 5.24 8.28 30.33
N LYS A 517 6.17 9.17 30.67
CA LYS A 517 5.83 10.40 31.41
C LYS A 517 4.87 11.29 30.59
N PRO A 518 4.01 12.09 31.24
CA PRO A 518 3.22 13.08 30.53
C PRO A 518 4.12 14.05 29.77
N GLY A 519 3.85 14.24 28.48
CA GLY A 519 4.74 15.01 27.60
C GLY A 519 4.29 14.96 26.15
N GLN A 520 4.99 15.72 25.32
CA GLN A 520 4.77 15.77 23.87
C GLN A 520 6.11 15.59 23.15
N SER A 521 6.10 14.81 22.07
CA SER A 521 7.27 14.64 21.21
C SER A 521 6.88 14.77 19.74
N TYR A 522 7.77 15.39 18.97
CA TYR A 522 7.77 15.32 17.52
C TYR A 522 9.11 14.77 17.06
N CYS A 523 9.04 13.75 16.23
CA CYS A 523 10.18 13.24 15.49
C CYS A 523 9.75 12.99 14.05
N SER A 524 10.64 13.32 13.13
CA SER A 524 10.48 13.04 11.72
C SER A 524 11.71 12.34 11.15
N ILE A 525 11.49 11.63 10.05
CA ILE A 525 12.53 11.00 9.26
C ILE A 525 12.31 11.32 7.78
N GLU A 526 13.37 11.23 6.99
CA GLU A 526 13.26 11.32 5.54
C GLU A 526 12.76 9.98 4.99
N SER A 527 11.48 9.87 4.70
CA SER A 527 10.93 8.72 3.96
C SER A 527 11.27 8.84 2.47
N PRO A 528 11.01 7.81 1.65
CA PRO A 528 11.28 7.87 0.20
C PRO A 528 10.39 8.90 -0.53
N LYS A 529 9.30 9.34 0.11
CA LYS A 529 8.32 10.30 -0.42
C LYS A 529 8.50 11.71 0.14
N GLY A 530 9.33 11.87 1.17
CA GLY A 530 9.54 13.11 1.92
C GLY A 530 9.46 12.93 3.44
N GLU A 531 9.30 14.02 4.18
CA GLU A 531 9.31 14.01 5.64
C GLU A 531 8.06 13.34 6.21
N ILE A 532 8.23 12.14 6.79
CA ILE A 532 7.20 11.50 7.61
C ILE A 532 7.46 11.83 9.08
N GLY A 533 6.43 12.33 9.77
CA GLY A 533 6.55 12.78 11.16
C GLY A 533 5.47 12.20 12.05
N PHE A 534 5.83 11.90 13.29
CA PHE A 534 4.90 11.47 14.32
C PHE A 534 4.92 12.47 15.47
N TYR A 535 3.76 13.06 15.75
CA TYR A 535 3.53 13.91 16.91
C TYR A 535 2.71 13.13 17.94
N ALA A 536 3.36 12.72 19.03
CA ALA A 536 2.76 11.93 20.10
C ALA A 536 2.59 12.79 21.35
N VAL A 537 1.41 12.71 21.97
CA VAL A 537 1.09 13.34 23.26
C VAL A 537 0.71 12.22 24.24
N SER A 538 1.37 12.20 25.39
CA SER A 538 1.12 11.26 26.48
C SER A 538 0.53 11.98 27.69
N ASP A 539 -0.48 11.38 28.30
CA ASP A 539 -1.09 11.78 29.59
C ASP A 539 -0.55 10.97 30.78
N GLY A 540 0.43 10.10 30.56
CA GLY A 540 0.92 9.13 31.56
C GLY A 540 0.28 7.75 31.44
N GLY A 541 -0.71 7.57 30.56
CA GLY A 541 -1.33 6.29 30.27
C GLY A 541 -0.48 5.38 29.37
N PRO A 542 -0.83 4.08 29.27
CA PRO A 542 -0.19 3.13 28.36
C PRO A 542 -0.60 3.31 26.88
N ASN A 543 -1.60 4.15 26.64
CA ASN A 543 -2.08 4.54 25.31
C ASN A 543 -1.62 5.96 25.01
N ALA A 544 -1.52 6.31 23.74
CA ALA A 544 -1.30 7.71 23.35
C ALA A 544 -2.58 8.52 23.60
N TRP A 545 -2.48 9.65 24.29
CA TRP A 545 -3.63 10.57 24.42
C TRP A 545 -4.04 11.12 23.05
N ARG A 546 -3.03 11.49 22.26
CA ARG A 546 -3.21 11.90 20.87
C ARG A 546 -1.97 11.55 20.07
N LEU A 547 -2.17 10.98 18.88
CA LEU A 547 -1.11 10.75 17.92
C LEU A 547 -1.52 11.35 16.58
N ARG A 548 -0.77 12.36 16.13
CA ARG A 548 -0.95 13.02 14.84
C ARG A 548 0.17 12.62 13.91
N ILE A 549 -0.17 12.21 12.69
CA ILE A 549 0.81 11.75 11.70
C ILE A 549 0.96 12.86 10.66
N LYS A 550 2.18 13.38 10.45
CA LYS A 550 2.52 14.22 9.31
C LYS A 550 2.88 13.30 8.14
N SER A 551 2.04 13.31 7.11
CA SER A 551 2.18 12.48 5.91
C SER A 551 2.73 13.34 4.75
N PRO A 552 3.87 12.97 4.13
CA PRO A 552 4.35 13.60 2.91
C PRO A 552 3.36 13.43 1.76
N SER A 553 2.77 12.24 1.58
CA SER A 553 1.80 11.98 0.51
C SER A 553 0.60 12.94 0.56
N PHE A 554 0.08 13.21 1.76
CA PHE A 554 -1.04 14.16 1.94
C PHE A 554 -0.65 15.59 1.53
N THR A 555 0.56 16.02 1.88
CA THR A 555 1.05 17.36 1.56
C THR A 555 1.33 17.48 0.06
N ASN A 556 1.91 16.46 -0.55
CA ASN A 556 2.19 16.44 -1.98
C ASN A 556 0.91 16.45 -2.84
N LEU A 557 -0.17 15.78 -2.38
CA LEU A 557 -1.46 15.78 -3.08
C LEU A 557 -2.14 17.15 -3.11
N GLN A 558 -1.85 18.05 -2.16
CA GLN A 558 -2.45 19.39 -2.14
C GLN A 558 -2.01 20.22 -3.34
N VAL A 559 -0.80 19.99 -3.83
CA VAL A 559 -0.21 20.81 -4.89
C VAL A 559 -0.76 20.44 -6.28
N LEU A 560 -1.45 19.30 -6.40
CA LEU A 560 -2.14 18.92 -7.64
C LEU A 560 -3.14 19.98 -8.13
N SER A 561 -3.80 20.72 -7.23
CA SER A 561 -4.75 21.75 -7.64
C SER A 561 -4.09 22.95 -8.32
N GLU A 562 -2.82 23.24 -8.01
CA GLU A 562 -2.05 24.35 -8.59
C GLU A 562 -1.25 23.94 -9.82
N ILE A 563 -0.77 22.69 -9.86
CA ILE A 563 0.11 22.22 -10.95
C ILE A 563 -0.69 21.78 -12.18
N LEU A 564 -1.90 21.25 -12.01
CA LEU A 564 -2.71 20.74 -13.12
C LEU A 564 -3.29 21.81 -14.07
N PRO A 565 -3.71 23.01 -13.60
CA PRO A 565 -4.19 24.07 -14.48
C PRO A 565 -3.19 24.45 -15.58
N GLY A 566 -3.65 24.56 -16.82
CA GLY A 566 -2.84 24.89 -17.99
C GLY A 566 -2.17 23.70 -18.68
N ASN A 567 -2.21 22.51 -18.08
CA ASN A 567 -1.74 21.27 -18.70
C ASN A 567 -2.89 20.53 -19.41
N LYS A 568 -2.53 19.55 -20.24
CA LYS A 568 -3.51 18.71 -20.94
C LYS A 568 -4.03 17.58 -20.05
N ILE A 569 -5.19 17.03 -20.38
CA ILE A 569 -5.78 15.88 -19.68
C ILE A 569 -4.82 14.67 -19.62
N ALA A 570 -4.04 14.43 -20.68
CA ALA A 570 -3.07 13.34 -20.70
C ALA A 570 -1.95 13.52 -19.66
N ASP A 571 -1.66 14.75 -19.26
CA ASP A 571 -0.56 15.08 -18.35
C ASP A 571 -0.97 14.93 -16.89
N VAL A 572 -2.26 14.78 -16.60
CA VAL A 572 -2.77 14.46 -15.25
C VAL A 572 -2.15 13.16 -14.74
N VAL A 573 -2.04 12.17 -15.62
CA VAL A 573 -1.43 10.87 -15.31
C VAL A 573 0.03 11.04 -14.92
N THR A 574 0.77 11.84 -15.70
CA THR A 574 2.17 12.20 -15.40
C THR A 574 2.29 12.94 -14.08
N ALA A 575 1.39 13.89 -13.79
CA ALA A 575 1.38 14.68 -12.57
C ALA A 575 1.18 13.80 -11.32
N VAL A 576 0.20 12.90 -11.36
CA VAL A 576 -0.10 11.99 -10.25
C VAL A 576 1.06 11.02 -10.03
N ALA A 577 1.58 10.42 -11.10
CA ALA A 577 2.66 9.44 -10.99
C ALA A 577 3.99 10.08 -10.55
N SER A 578 4.29 11.31 -10.98
CA SER A 578 5.49 12.04 -10.58
C SER A 578 5.49 12.49 -9.11
N ILE A 579 4.32 12.60 -8.47
CA ILE A 579 4.18 12.87 -7.03
C ILE A 579 4.35 11.59 -6.20
N ASP A 580 4.00 10.43 -6.77
CA ASP A 580 4.04 9.12 -6.11
C ASP A 580 3.21 9.07 -4.80
N PRO A 581 1.90 9.39 -4.83
CA PRO A 581 1.06 9.40 -3.65
C PRO A 581 0.68 7.99 -3.22
N VAL A 582 0.82 7.69 -1.92
CA VAL A 582 0.19 6.50 -1.32
C VAL A 582 -1.06 6.92 -0.56
N MET A 583 -2.21 6.47 -1.03
CA MET A 583 -3.51 6.84 -0.45
C MET A 583 -3.66 6.34 1.00
N GLY A 584 -2.99 5.24 1.35
CA GLY A 584 -3.00 4.68 2.70
C GLY A 584 -2.40 5.63 3.74
N GLU A 585 -1.40 6.40 3.33
CA GLU A 585 -0.71 7.40 4.15
C GLU A 585 -1.42 8.76 4.10
N SER A 586 -2.08 9.06 2.97
CA SER A 586 -2.78 10.34 2.78
C SER A 586 -4.06 10.41 3.62
N ASP A 587 -4.82 9.31 3.64
CA ASP A 587 -6.18 9.27 4.20
C ASP A 587 -6.27 8.95 5.70
N ARG A 588 -5.15 8.62 6.37
CA ARG A 588 -4.99 8.39 7.83
C ARG A 588 -6.27 7.95 8.59
#